data_AF-A0A174PID7-F1
#
_entry.id   AF-A0A174PID7-F1
#
_cell.length_a   1.000
_cell.length_b   1.000
_cell.length_c   1.000
_cell.angle_alpha   90.00
_cell.angle_beta   90.00
_cell.angle_gamma   90.00
#
_symmetry.space_group_name_H-M   'P 1'
#
loop_
_entity.id
_entity.type
_entity.pdbx_description
1 polymer ?
#
loop_
_entity_poly.entity_id
_entity_poly.type
_entity_poly.pdbx_seq_one_letter_code
_entity_poly.pdbx_strand_id
1 'polypeptide(L)'
;MNTLHKMFSNSQISFDPLNFIGLLATVLISFYIFKSEIPFSYIKERHEKLIFPLFDLLEPLLYQKPDDNTWESVCNIIEKNKSLADGTLLNIYYYCKNCPSQENFIALCSYVDHAYDKSCQLQKLKCRSIEYRILHKQYKSKTYLVFYILALSLLGIIFFLIGLIAFVLMLVLAKSIFDSADNSAKIVMLILFSVAGMAFVKYVERHQ
;
A
#
# COMPACT_ATOMS: atom_id res chain seq x y z
N MET A 1 8.07 -18.36 -48.35
CA MET A 1 7.84 -19.38 -47.30
C MET A 1 9.12 -19.88 -46.61
N ASN A 2 10.33 -19.63 -47.14
CA ASN A 2 11.60 -20.11 -46.54
C ASN A 2 12.34 -19.11 -45.63
N THR A 3 11.91 -17.85 -45.53
CA THR A 3 12.54 -16.84 -44.66
C THR A 3 11.99 -16.83 -43.23
N LEU A 4 10.68 -17.11 -43.07
CA LEU A 4 10.02 -17.18 -41.77
C LEU A 4 10.45 -18.41 -40.95
N HIS A 5 10.67 -19.54 -41.60
CA HIS A 5 11.16 -20.76 -40.93
C HIS A 5 12.61 -20.61 -40.44
N LYS A 6 13.43 -19.79 -41.12
CA LYS A 6 14.82 -19.50 -40.73
C LYS A 6 14.92 -18.55 -39.53
N MET A 7 13.92 -17.69 -39.30
CA MET A 7 13.85 -16.86 -38.10
C MET A 7 13.53 -17.68 -36.84
N PHE A 8 12.69 -18.71 -36.96
CA PHE A 8 12.32 -19.57 -35.83
C PHE A 8 13.33 -20.71 -35.55
N SER A 9 14.18 -21.07 -36.51
CA SER A 9 15.21 -22.11 -36.29
C SER A 9 16.50 -21.60 -35.66
N ASN A 10 16.68 -20.28 -35.54
CA ASN A 10 17.91 -19.66 -35.03
C ASN A 10 17.82 -19.14 -33.59
N SER A 11 16.73 -19.41 -32.89
CA SER A 11 16.65 -19.18 -31.46
C SER A 11 17.31 -20.34 -30.69
N GLN A 12 18.63 -20.45 -30.77
CA GLN A 12 19.40 -20.84 -29.60
C GLN A 12 19.40 -19.66 -28.61
N ILE A 13 18.21 -19.27 -28.15
CA ILE A 13 18.10 -18.54 -26.90
C ILE A 13 18.13 -19.66 -25.88
N SER A 14 19.32 -20.00 -25.39
CA SER A 14 19.40 -20.72 -24.12
C SER A 14 18.58 -19.89 -23.13
N PHE A 15 17.42 -20.40 -22.76
CA PHE A 15 16.56 -19.76 -21.79
C PHE A 15 17.25 -19.92 -20.45
N ASP A 16 18.23 -19.05 -20.18
CA ASP A 16 18.95 -19.00 -18.92
C ASP A 16 17.98 -18.40 -17.89
N PRO A 17 17.41 -19.22 -16.98
CA PRO A 17 16.39 -18.76 -16.05
C PRO A 17 16.91 -17.64 -15.16
N LEU A 18 18.24 -17.58 -14.93
CA LEU A 18 18.87 -16.56 -14.10
C LEU A 18 18.86 -15.18 -14.80
N ASN A 19 19.15 -15.14 -16.09
CA ASN A 19 19.07 -13.92 -16.89
C ASN A 19 17.63 -13.43 -17.04
N PHE A 20 16.67 -14.35 -17.20
CA PHE A 20 15.25 -13.99 -17.25
C PHE A 20 14.77 -13.36 -15.94
N ILE A 21 15.13 -13.94 -14.79
CA ILE A 21 14.82 -13.37 -13.47
C ILE A 21 15.49 -12.00 -13.29
N GLY A 22 16.75 -11.86 -13.68
CA GLY A 22 17.48 -10.58 -13.60
C GLY A 22 16.84 -9.47 -14.44
N LEU A 23 16.38 -9.80 -15.65
CA LEU A 23 15.69 -8.88 -16.56
C LEU A 23 14.30 -8.51 -16.02
N LEU A 24 13.56 -9.48 -15.48
CA LEU A 24 12.25 -9.25 -14.88
C LEU A 24 12.37 -8.36 -13.62
N ALA A 25 13.40 -8.57 -12.79
CA ALA A 25 13.69 -7.72 -11.64
C ALA A 25 14.04 -6.28 -12.03
N THR A 26 14.87 -6.08 -13.07
CA THR A 26 15.22 -4.73 -13.54
C THR A 26 14.03 -3.98 -14.12
N VAL A 27 13.14 -4.66 -14.85
CA VAL A 27 11.86 -4.06 -15.32
C VAL A 27 10.97 -3.68 -14.15
N LEU A 28 10.82 -4.54 -13.15
CA LEU A 28 10.02 -4.25 -11.95
C LEU A 28 10.59 -3.08 -11.14
N ILE A 29 11.91 -3.01 -10.96
CA ILE A 29 12.59 -1.92 -10.24
C ILE A 29 12.44 -0.60 -11.02
N SER A 30 12.65 -0.63 -12.34
CA SER A 30 12.49 0.55 -13.20
C SER A 30 11.05 1.04 -13.17
N PHE A 31 10.07 0.14 -13.28
CA PHE A 31 8.66 0.48 -13.17
C PHE A 31 8.32 1.04 -11.78
N TYR A 32 8.90 0.52 -10.71
CA TYR A 32 8.74 1.04 -9.35
C TYR A 32 9.26 2.47 -9.21
N ILE A 33 10.44 2.77 -9.76
CA ILE A 33 11.03 4.12 -9.77
C ILE A 33 10.21 5.08 -10.63
N PHE A 34 9.73 4.63 -11.79
CA PHE A 34 8.97 5.46 -12.72
C PHE A 34 7.51 5.69 -12.33
N LYS A 35 6.96 4.96 -11.34
CA LYS A 35 5.55 5.08 -10.92
C LYS A 35 5.32 6.38 -10.13
N SER A 36 5.32 7.48 -10.87
CA SER A 36 4.68 8.76 -10.62
C SER A 36 5.04 9.44 -9.30
N GLU A 37 6.07 10.28 -9.33
CA GLU A 37 6.34 11.24 -8.26
C GLU A 37 5.37 12.43 -8.40
N ILE A 38 4.24 12.36 -7.71
CA ILE A 38 3.61 13.61 -7.27
C ILE A 38 4.63 14.29 -6.37
N PRO A 39 5.03 15.54 -6.64
CA PRO A 39 6.08 16.19 -5.87
C PRO A 39 5.64 16.26 -4.40
N PHE A 40 6.55 15.87 -3.50
CA PHE A 40 6.27 15.84 -2.06
C PHE A 40 5.77 17.19 -1.53
N SER A 41 6.27 18.30 -2.09
CA SER A 41 5.80 19.66 -1.77
C SER A 41 4.30 19.83 -2.00
N TYR A 42 3.77 19.32 -3.11
CA TYR A 42 2.34 19.36 -3.39
C TYR A 42 1.53 18.49 -2.43
N ILE A 43 2.03 17.30 -2.10
CA ILE A 43 1.37 16.39 -1.15
C ILE A 43 1.24 17.06 0.22
N LYS A 44 2.34 17.67 0.69
CA LYS A 44 2.39 18.40 1.96
C LYS A 44 1.46 19.60 1.96
N GLU A 45 1.51 20.43 0.91
CA GLU A 45 0.66 21.62 0.81
C GLU A 45 -0.82 21.25 0.78
N ARG A 46 -1.19 20.22 0.00
CA ARG A 46 -2.55 19.69 -0.04
C ARG A 46 -2.99 19.12 1.31
N HIS A 47 -2.09 18.48 2.06
CA HIS A 47 -2.40 18.01 3.41
C HIS A 47 -2.72 19.18 4.33
N GLU A 48 -1.79 20.12 4.47
CA GLU A 48 -1.85 21.20 5.46
C GLU A 48 -3.00 22.16 5.20
N LYS A 49 -3.28 22.49 3.92
CA LYS A 49 -4.24 23.54 3.57
C LYS A 49 -5.64 23.03 3.26
N LEU A 50 -5.79 21.78 2.83
CA LEU A 50 -7.06 21.25 2.35
C LEU A 50 -7.51 20.02 3.13
N ILE A 51 -6.71 18.94 3.14
CA ILE A 51 -7.16 17.65 3.68
C ILE A 51 -7.22 17.65 5.21
N PHE A 52 -6.20 18.15 5.88
CA PHE A 52 -6.16 18.22 7.34
C PHE A 52 -7.26 19.13 7.91
N PRO A 53 -7.47 20.38 7.43
CA PRO A 53 -8.55 21.23 7.93
C PRO A 53 -9.95 20.66 7.68
N LEU A 54 -10.16 20.01 6.52
CA LEU A 54 -11.43 19.31 6.26
C LEU A 54 -11.63 18.14 7.21
N PHE A 55 -10.57 17.37 7.46
CA PHE A 55 -10.63 16.24 8.36
C PHE A 55 -10.91 16.68 9.79
N ASP A 56 -10.16 17.64 10.32
CA ASP A 56 -10.31 18.18 11.68
C ASP A 56 -11.73 18.70 11.94
N LEU A 57 -12.32 19.40 10.96
CA LEU A 57 -13.70 19.87 11.03
C LEU A 57 -14.72 18.73 11.01
N LEU A 58 -14.51 17.73 10.15
CA LEU A 58 -15.48 16.64 9.93
C LEU A 58 -15.33 15.50 10.94
N GLU A 59 -14.16 15.33 11.54
CA GLU A 59 -13.80 14.22 12.43
C GLU A 59 -14.86 13.89 13.50
N PRO A 60 -15.37 14.87 14.29
CA PRO A 60 -16.38 14.60 15.31
C PRO A 60 -17.75 14.22 14.72
N LEU A 61 -18.01 14.58 13.45
CA LEU A 61 -19.28 14.42 12.75
C LEU A 61 -19.22 13.37 11.62
N LEU A 62 -18.12 12.63 11.50
CA LEU A 62 -17.90 11.69 10.40
C LEU A 62 -19.06 10.69 10.31
N TYR A 63 -19.73 10.69 9.15
CA TYR A 63 -20.91 9.86 8.85
C TYR A 63 -22.16 10.13 9.71
N GLN A 64 -22.16 11.21 10.49
CA GLN A 64 -23.32 11.68 11.27
C GLN A 64 -24.07 12.79 10.52
N LYS A 65 -25.16 13.30 11.10
CA LYS A 65 -25.93 14.39 10.48
C LYS A 65 -25.17 15.71 10.66
N PRO A 66 -24.83 16.44 9.57
CA PRO A 66 -24.16 17.73 9.66
C PRO A 66 -25.11 18.80 10.22
N ASP A 67 -24.54 19.80 10.90
CA ASP A 67 -25.21 21.07 11.16
C ASP A 67 -25.01 22.04 9.98
N ASP A 68 -25.82 23.09 9.93
CA ASP A 68 -25.78 24.05 8.82
C ASP A 68 -24.45 24.83 8.76
N ASN A 69 -23.83 25.08 9.92
CA ASN A 69 -22.54 25.77 10.04
C ASN A 69 -21.36 24.93 9.50
N THR A 70 -21.41 23.59 9.63
CA THR A 70 -20.37 22.71 9.07
C THR A 70 -20.34 22.80 7.55
N TRP A 71 -21.50 22.88 6.89
CA TRP A 71 -21.56 22.97 5.43
C TRP A 71 -20.87 24.21 4.89
N GLU A 72 -21.14 25.35 5.50
CA GLU A 72 -20.51 26.61 5.11
C GLU A 72 -18.99 26.56 5.33
N SER A 73 -18.56 26.02 6.47
CA SER A 73 -17.15 25.88 6.81
C SER A 73 -16.40 24.95 5.85
N VAL A 74 -16.99 23.80 5.50
CA VAL A 74 -16.47 22.87 4.50
C VAL A 74 -16.35 23.57 3.14
N CYS A 75 -17.41 24.22 2.67
CA CYS A 75 -17.42 24.90 1.39
C CYS A 75 -16.32 25.97 1.33
N ASN A 76 -16.17 26.76 2.40
CA ASN A 76 -15.15 27.79 2.52
C ASN A 76 -13.72 27.21 2.43
N ILE A 77 -13.44 26.07 3.08
CA ILE A 77 -12.12 25.42 3.01
C ILE A 77 -11.82 24.96 1.58
N ILE A 78 -12.79 24.32 0.91
CA ILE A 78 -12.62 23.81 -0.46
C ILE A 78 -12.48 24.96 -1.46
N GLU A 79 -13.28 26.03 -1.35
CA GLU A 79 -13.20 27.19 -2.25
C GLU A 79 -11.84 27.90 -2.15
N LYS A 80 -11.35 28.14 -0.94
CA LYS A 80 -10.05 28.79 -0.71
C LYS A 80 -8.88 27.98 -1.28
N ASN A 81 -9.02 26.66 -1.33
CA ASN A 81 -7.95 25.74 -1.73
C ASN A 81 -8.32 24.92 -2.97
N LYS A 82 -9.16 25.45 -3.84
CA LYS A 82 -9.74 24.74 -5.00
C LYS A 82 -8.68 24.18 -5.96
N SER A 83 -7.52 24.83 -6.07
CA SER A 83 -6.38 24.37 -6.87
C SER A 83 -5.71 23.08 -6.35
N LEU A 84 -5.90 22.77 -5.07
CA LEU A 84 -5.37 21.57 -4.42
C LEU A 84 -6.39 20.42 -4.40
N ALA A 85 -7.62 20.67 -4.82
CA ALA A 85 -8.67 19.67 -4.92
C ALA A 85 -8.51 18.85 -6.21
N ASP A 86 -8.67 17.53 -6.10
CA ASP A 86 -8.75 16.66 -7.27
C ASP A 86 -10.17 16.69 -7.87
N GLY A 87 -10.32 16.09 -9.07
CA GLY A 87 -11.62 16.06 -9.75
C GLY A 87 -12.73 15.38 -8.93
N THR A 88 -12.38 14.40 -8.08
CA THR A 88 -13.35 13.71 -7.23
C THR A 88 -13.89 14.64 -6.13
N LEU A 89 -13.01 15.36 -5.43
CA LEU A 89 -13.42 16.33 -4.41
C LEU A 89 -14.22 17.47 -5.02
N LEU A 90 -13.82 17.97 -6.20
CA LEU A 90 -14.54 19.03 -6.89
C LEU A 90 -15.96 18.60 -7.29
N ASN A 91 -16.13 17.34 -7.70
CA ASN A 91 -17.45 16.78 -8.01
C ASN A 91 -18.32 16.65 -6.75
N ILE A 92 -17.78 16.11 -5.66
CA ILE A 92 -18.48 16.00 -4.38
C ILE A 92 -18.89 17.39 -3.88
N TYR A 93 -17.96 18.36 -3.96
CA TYR A 93 -18.18 19.75 -3.58
C TYR A 93 -19.34 20.38 -4.36
N TYR A 94 -19.40 20.18 -5.68
CA TYR A 94 -20.50 20.67 -6.51
C TYR A 94 -21.87 20.17 -6.01
N TYR A 95 -22.00 18.89 -5.69
CA TYR A 95 -23.25 18.34 -5.17
C TYR A 95 -23.56 18.79 -3.75
N CYS A 96 -22.54 18.91 -2.89
CA CYS A 96 -22.72 19.41 -1.52
C CYS A 96 -23.24 20.86 -1.50
N LYS A 97 -22.73 21.71 -2.40
CA LYS A 97 -23.13 23.12 -2.49
C LYS A 97 -24.53 23.33 -3.07
N ASN A 98 -24.88 22.59 -4.13
CA ASN A 98 -26.13 22.81 -4.85
C ASN A 98 -27.31 21.99 -4.30
N CYS A 99 -27.03 20.81 -3.76
CA CYS A 99 -28.04 19.88 -3.26
C CYS A 99 -27.59 19.28 -1.91
N PRO A 100 -27.56 20.06 -0.81
CA PRO A 100 -27.13 19.56 0.48
C PRO A 100 -28.03 18.42 0.94
N SER A 101 -27.45 17.23 1.09
CA SER A 101 -28.15 16.01 1.49
C SER A 101 -27.25 15.17 2.38
N GLN A 102 -27.85 14.29 3.19
CA GLN A 102 -27.09 13.35 4.01
C GLN A 102 -26.23 12.40 3.15
N GLU A 103 -26.71 12.02 1.98
CA GLU A 103 -25.96 11.16 1.06
C GLU A 103 -24.70 11.86 0.54
N ASN A 104 -24.82 13.12 0.13
CA ASN A 104 -23.70 13.95 -0.32
C ASN A 104 -22.70 14.20 0.83
N PHE A 105 -23.21 14.37 2.06
CA PHE A 105 -22.36 14.49 3.24
C PHE A 105 -21.57 13.21 3.53
N ILE A 106 -22.22 12.05 3.42
CA ILE A 106 -21.56 10.75 3.59
C ILE A 106 -20.50 10.54 2.51
N ALA A 107 -20.75 10.98 1.27
CA ALA A 107 -19.77 10.93 0.19
C ALA A 107 -18.55 11.82 0.49
N LEU A 108 -18.76 13.04 0.98
CA LEU A 108 -17.71 13.94 1.44
C LEU A 108 -16.91 13.33 2.60
N CYS A 109 -17.59 12.83 3.63
CA CYS A 109 -16.96 12.16 4.76
C CYS A 109 -16.10 10.98 4.30
N SER A 110 -16.63 10.13 3.43
CA SER A 110 -15.90 8.98 2.88
C SER A 110 -14.66 9.39 2.11
N TYR A 111 -14.76 10.48 1.34
CA TYR A 111 -13.62 11.00 0.60
C TYR A 111 -12.55 11.56 1.54
N VAL A 112 -12.94 12.43 2.48
CA VAL A 112 -12.01 13.09 3.41
C VAL A 112 -11.35 12.07 4.34
N ASP A 113 -12.11 11.10 4.86
CA ASP A 113 -11.62 10.00 5.70
C ASP A 113 -10.50 9.22 4.99
N HIS A 114 -10.72 8.81 3.73
CA HIS A 114 -9.71 8.11 2.95
C HIS A 114 -8.54 9.02 2.55
N ALA A 115 -8.82 10.25 2.13
CA ALA A 115 -7.80 11.19 1.67
C ALA A 115 -6.86 11.59 2.81
N TYR A 116 -7.36 11.70 4.04
CA TYR A 116 -6.57 11.99 5.23
C TYR A 116 -5.54 10.90 5.49
N ASP A 117 -5.96 9.64 5.62
CA ASP A 117 -5.00 8.56 5.91
C ASP A 117 -4.02 8.36 4.78
N LYS A 118 -4.47 8.44 3.52
CA LYS A 118 -3.57 8.38 2.35
C LYS A 118 -2.53 9.51 2.39
N SER A 119 -2.95 10.72 2.74
CA SER A 119 -2.07 11.88 2.86
C SER A 119 -1.06 11.73 4.01
N CYS A 120 -1.47 11.17 5.15
CA CYS A 120 -0.57 10.82 6.24
C CYS A 120 0.45 9.76 5.83
N GLN A 121 0.03 8.70 5.13
CA GLN A 121 0.93 7.65 4.63
C GLN A 121 1.99 8.21 3.68
N LEU A 122 1.58 9.03 2.72
CA LEU A 122 2.50 9.66 1.76
C LEU A 122 3.53 10.57 2.45
N GLN A 123 3.18 11.14 3.59
CA GLN A 123 4.07 11.99 4.40
C GLN A 123 4.82 11.23 5.50
N LYS A 124 4.65 9.91 5.60
CA LYS A 124 5.22 9.07 6.68
C LYS A 124 4.76 9.50 8.09
N LEU A 125 3.57 10.10 8.18
CA LEU A 125 2.90 10.39 9.44
C LEU A 125 2.10 9.17 9.91
N LYS A 126 1.82 9.10 11.22
CA LYS A 126 0.98 8.03 11.78
C LYS A 126 -0.47 8.19 11.29
N CYS A 127 -1.04 7.13 10.74
CA CYS A 127 -2.47 7.04 10.44
C CYS A 127 -3.27 6.74 11.70
N ARG A 128 -4.58 7.00 11.66
CA ARG A 128 -5.50 6.61 12.74
C ARG A 128 -5.57 5.09 12.84
N SER A 129 -5.52 4.58 14.07
CA SER A 129 -5.67 3.15 14.33
C SER A 129 -7.11 2.69 14.13
N ILE A 130 -7.30 1.37 13.93
CA ILE A 130 -8.64 0.78 13.89
C ILE A 130 -9.37 1.01 15.22
N GLU A 131 -8.65 0.89 16.34
CA GLU A 131 -9.16 1.18 17.69
C GLU A 131 -9.72 2.60 17.80
N TYR A 132 -8.96 3.59 17.30
CA TYR A 132 -9.38 4.99 17.29
C TYR A 132 -10.71 5.17 16.55
N ARG A 133 -10.85 4.57 15.36
CA ARG A 133 -12.07 4.65 14.55
C ARG A 133 -13.27 3.99 15.22
N ILE A 134 -13.06 2.85 15.90
CA ILE A 134 -14.11 2.14 16.62
C ILE A 134 -14.60 2.99 17.80
N LEU A 135 -13.67 3.52 18.61
CA LEU A 135 -13.98 4.32 19.79
C LEU A 135 -14.81 5.56 19.44
N HIS A 136 -14.47 6.23 18.34
CA HIS A 136 -15.14 7.45 17.88
C HIS A 136 -16.29 7.19 16.90
N LYS A 137 -16.67 5.93 16.66
CA LYS A 137 -17.76 5.51 15.76
C LYS A 137 -17.63 6.05 14.32
N GLN A 138 -16.40 6.17 13.82
CA GLN A 138 -16.06 6.70 12.49
C GLN A 138 -16.22 5.64 11.40
N TYR A 139 -17.42 5.08 11.24
CA TYR A 139 -17.73 4.08 10.21
C TYR A 139 -19.08 4.34 9.56
N LYS A 140 -19.15 4.22 8.22
CA LYS A 140 -20.40 4.42 7.45
C LYS A 140 -21.52 3.49 7.91
N SER A 141 -21.20 2.23 8.19
CA SER A 141 -22.12 1.25 8.77
C SER A 141 -21.34 0.18 9.53
N LYS A 142 -22.01 -0.49 10.48
CA LYS A 142 -21.43 -1.64 11.19
C LYS A 142 -21.06 -2.78 10.23
N THR A 143 -21.87 -3.00 9.19
CA THR A 143 -21.61 -4.02 8.17
C THR A 143 -20.36 -3.71 7.36
N TYR A 144 -20.17 -2.45 6.97
CA TYR A 144 -18.98 -2.01 6.25
C TYR A 144 -17.71 -2.25 7.08
N LEU A 145 -17.76 -1.95 8.39
CA LEU A 145 -16.65 -2.21 9.31
C LEU A 145 -16.28 -3.70 9.38
N VAL A 146 -17.29 -4.59 9.45
CA VAL A 146 -17.06 -6.04 9.44
C VAL A 146 -16.40 -6.50 8.14
N PHE A 147 -16.92 -6.07 6.98
CA PHE A 147 -16.31 -6.39 5.69
C PHE A 147 -14.89 -5.84 5.54
N TYR A 148 -14.64 -4.65 6.08
CA TYR A 148 -13.31 -4.04 6.09
C TYR A 148 -12.30 -4.89 6.91
N ILE A 149 -12.68 -5.30 8.13
CA ILE A 149 -11.83 -6.17 8.97
C ILE A 149 -11.60 -7.52 8.30
N LEU A 150 -12.65 -8.12 7.71
CA LEU A 150 -12.54 -9.37 6.96
C LEU A 150 -11.58 -9.24 5.78
N ALA A 151 -11.71 -8.19 4.96
CA ALA A 151 -10.81 -7.94 3.84
C ALA A 151 -9.35 -7.76 4.29
N LEU A 152 -9.13 -7.03 5.39
CA LEU A 152 -7.79 -6.83 5.96
C LEU A 152 -7.18 -8.16 6.44
N SER A 153 -7.97 -8.99 7.14
CA SER A 153 -7.52 -10.30 7.59
C SER A 153 -7.20 -11.24 6.42
N LEU A 154 -8.02 -11.23 5.36
CA LEU A 154 -7.80 -12.02 4.16
C LEU A 154 -6.50 -11.62 3.45
N LEU A 155 -6.24 -10.31 3.33
CA LEU A 155 -4.99 -9.80 2.78
C LEU A 155 -3.78 -10.26 3.61
N GLY A 156 -3.90 -10.23 4.94
CA GLY A 156 -2.88 -10.75 5.85
C GLY A 156 -2.59 -12.23 5.62
N ILE A 157 -3.64 -13.05 5.44
CA ILE A 157 -3.50 -14.49 5.12
C ILE A 157 -2.78 -14.68 3.77
N ILE A 158 -3.12 -13.90 2.75
CA ILE A 158 -2.46 -13.98 1.44
C ILE A 158 -0.96 -13.69 1.58
N PHE A 159 -0.58 -12.60 2.27
CA PHE A 159 0.83 -12.28 2.49
C PHE A 159 1.55 -13.36 3.30
N PHE A 160 0.89 -13.93 4.31
CA PHE A 160 1.45 -15.04 5.07
C PHE A 160 1.71 -16.27 4.19
N LEU A 161 0.77 -16.64 3.32
CA LEU A 161 0.92 -17.76 2.38
C LEU A 161 2.04 -17.51 1.37
N ILE A 162 2.14 -16.29 0.82
CA ILE A 162 3.24 -15.90 -0.08
C ILE A 162 4.58 -16.04 0.65
N GLY A 163 4.67 -15.55 1.89
CA GLY A 163 5.86 -15.68 2.73
C GLY A 163 6.24 -17.14 2.98
N LEU A 164 5.26 -18.00 3.23
CA LEU A 164 5.46 -19.44 3.43
C LEU A 164 5.98 -20.12 2.16
N ILE A 165 5.38 -19.83 1.00
CA ILE A 165 5.83 -20.36 -0.29
C ILE A 165 7.27 -19.89 -0.59
N ALA A 166 7.56 -18.60 -0.40
CA ALA A 166 8.90 -18.05 -0.60
C ALA A 166 9.93 -18.72 0.32
N PHE A 167 9.56 -18.98 1.57
CA PHE A 167 10.41 -19.70 2.53
C PHE A 167 10.68 -21.14 2.09
N VAL A 168 9.65 -21.88 1.66
CA VAL A 168 9.83 -23.25 1.15
C VAL A 168 10.72 -23.26 -0.10
N LEU A 169 10.52 -22.33 -1.04
CA LEU A 169 11.38 -22.21 -2.23
C LEU A 169 12.83 -21.93 -1.85
N MET A 170 13.07 -21.06 -0.87
CA MET A 170 14.42 -20.80 -0.36
C MET A 170 15.07 -22.07 0.20
N LEU A 171 14.33 -22.90 0.96
CA LEU A 171 14.84 -24.18 1.46
C LEU A 171 15.14 -25.17 0.34
N VAL A 172 14.29 -25.25 -0.69
CA VAL A 172 14.52 -26.11 -1.86
C VAL A 172 15.76 -25.67 -2.63
N LEU A 173 15.95 -24.37 -2.86
CA LEU A 173 17.14 -23.83 -3.50
C LEU A 173 18.39 -24.10 -2.67
N ALA A 174 18.33 -23.86 -1.35
CA ALA A 174 19.44 -24.15 -0.43
C ALA A 174 19.82 -25.63 -0.47
N LYS A 175 18.84 -26.53 -0.48
CA LYS A 175 19.08 -27.98 -0.65
C LYS A 175 19.70 -28.29 -2.01
N SER A 176 19.19 -27.72 -3.10
CA SER A 176 19.74 -27.97 -4.44
C SER A 176 21.20 -27.52 -4.54
N ILE A 177 21.53 -26.34 -4.00
CA ILE A 177 22.91 -25.83 -3.95
C ILE A 177 23.78 -26.75 -3.09
N PHE A 178 23.26 -27.20 -1.95
CA PHE A 178 23.95 -28.14 -1.08
C PHE A 178 24.25 -29.45 -1.80
N ASP A 179 23.27 -30.05 -2.47
CA ASP A 179 23.42 -31.33 -3.17
C ASP A 179 24.44 -31.24 -4.32
N SER A 180 24.44 -30.12 -5.08
CA SER A 180 25.36 -29.84 -6.19
C SER A 180 26.79 -29.48 -5.76
N ALA A 181 27.03 -29.21 -4.48
CA ALA A 181 28.35 -28.78 -4.00
C ALA A 181 29.30 -29.96 -3.74
N ASP A 182 30.59 -29.72 -3.95
CA ASP A 182 31.66 -30.66 -3.57
C ASP A 182 31.75 -30.83 -2.04
N ASN A 183 32.36 -31.93 -1.58
CA ASN A 183 32.42 -32.27 -0.15
C ASN A 183 33.05 -31.16 0.72
N SER A 184 34.08 -30.47 0.22
CA SER A 184 34.69 -29.33 0.91
C SER A 184 33.72 -28.15 1.04
N ALA A 185 33.00 -27.83 -0.03
CA ALA A 185 32.00 -26.76 -0.05
C ALA A 185 30.78 -27.07 0.84
N LYS A 186 30.34 -28.35 0.90
CA LYS A 186 29.28 -28.81 1.83
C LYS A 186 29.66 -28.57 3.30
N ILE A 187 30.90 -28.90 3.68
CA ILE A 187 31.40 -28.67 5.06
C ILE A 187 31.40 -27.17 5.38
N VAL A 188 31.88 -26.33 4.46
CA VAL A 188 31.88 -24.87 4.63
C VAL A 188 30.45 -24.33 4.79
N MET A 189 29.50 -24.79 3.98
CA MET A 189 28.10 -24.38 4.09
C MET A 189 27.47 -24.79 5.43
N LEU A 190 27.73 -26.01 5.93
CA LEU A 190 27.23 -26.44 7.24
C LEU A 190 27.78 -25.58 8.39
N ILE A 191 29.07 -25.23 8.33
CA ILE A 191 29.69 -24.33 9.31
C ILE A 191 29.01 -22.96 9.25
N LEU A 192 28.83 -22.38 8.05
CA LEU A 192 28.16 -21.09 7.88
C LEU A 192 26.70 -21.13 8.40
N PHE A 193 25.93 -22.17 8.09
CA PHE A 193 24.58 -22.33 8.62
C PHE A 193 24.55 -22.43 10.15
N SER A 194 25.50 -23.15 10.76
CA SER A 194 25.59 -23.26 12.21
C SER A 194 25.93 -21.92 12.88
N VAL A 195 26.84 -21.14 12.30
CA VAL A 195 27.22 -19.80 12.79
C VAL A 195 26.06 -18.82 12.62
N ALA A 196 25.38 -18.85 11.47
CA ALA A 196 24.21 -18.01 11.22
C ALA A 196 23.06 -18.36 12.18
N GLY A 197 22.82 -19.65 12.44
CA GLY A 197 21.83 -20.11 13.43
C GLY A 197 22.13 -19.60 14.84
N MET A 198 23.38 -19.73 15.30
CA MET A 198 23.79 -19.18 16.61
C MET A 198 23.67 -17.65 16.67
N ALA A 199 24.05 -16.94 15.61
CA ALA A 199 23.91 -15.49 15.54
C ALA A 199 22.43 -15.07 15.58
N PHE A 200 21.54 -15.81 14.91
CA PHE A 200 20.10 -15.57 14.93
C PHE A 200 19.51 -15.78 16.33
N VAL A 201 19.84 -16.88 17.01
CA VAL A 201 19.38 -17.14 18.39
C VAL A 201 19.80 -16.00 19.31
N LYS A 202 21.07 -15.58 19.24
CA LYS A 202 21.60 -14.47 20.04
C LYS A 202 20.96 -13.11 19.71
N TYR A 203 20.54 -12.91 18.46
CA TYR A 203 19.80 -11.72 18.05
C TYR A 203 18.39 -11.72 18.66
N VAL A 204 17.69 -12.86 18.61
CA VAL A 204 16.36 -13.01 19.20
C VAL A 204 16.40 -12.77 20.71
N GLU A 205 17.39 -13.34 21.42
CA GLU A 205 17.58 -13.13 22.87
C GLU A 205 17.82 -11.67 23.26
N ARG A 206 18.36 -10.84 22.36
CA ARG A 206 18.60 -9.40 22.61
C ARG A 206 17.38 -8.52 22.36
N HIS A 207 16.39 -9.02 21.64
CA HIS A 207 15.23 -8.25 21.17
C HIS A 207 13.88 -8.80 21.67
N GLN A 208 13.91 -9.81 22.54
CA GLN A 208 12.83 -10.15 23.48
C GLN A 208 13.02 -9.38 24.79
#